data_AF-A0A166JMV1-F1
#
_entry.id   AF-A0A166JMV1-F1
#
_cell.length_a   1.000
_cell.length_b   1.000
_cell.length_c   1.000
_cell.angle_alpha   90.00
_cell.angle_beta   90.00
_cell.angle_gamma   90.00
#
_symmetry.space_group_name_H-M   'P 1'
#
loop_
_entity.id
_entity.type
_entity.pdbx_description
1 polymer ?
#
loop_
_entity_poly.entity_id
_entity_poly.type
_entity_poly.pdbx_seq_one_letter_code
_entity_poly.pdbx_strand_id
1 'polypeptide(L)' 'MQSMRVKSHVGNDGMVHIYLPEIKDTDVELIIIYQPVQKLKKRQWSAEFLSTYGSWQGEPLERAPQEEPTEKEQFF' A
#
# COMPACT_ATOMS: atom_id res chain seq x y z
N MET A 1 -14.91 -15.19 25.47
CA MET A 1 -13.93 -15.13 24.35
C MET A 1 -13.89 -13.69 23.86
N GLN A 2 -12.81 -12.97 24.14
CA GLN A 2 -12.60 -11.61 23.62
C GLN A 2 -11.60 -11.68 22.46
N SER A 3 -11.84 -10.94 21.38
CA SER A 3 -10.94 -10.89 20.23
C SER A 3 -10.42 -9.47 20.03
N MET A 4 -9.14 -9.34 19.70
CA MET A 4 -8.51 -8.06 19.40
C MET A 4 -7.72 -8.17 18.09
N ARG A 5 -7.70 -7.08 17.30
CA ARG A 5 -6.93 -7.02 16.06
C ARG A 5 -5.67 -6.18 16.26
N VAL A 6 -4.53 -6.83 16.37
CA VAL A 6 -3.22 -6.18 16.51
C VAL A 6 -2.51 -6.11 15.16
N LYS A 7 -2.13 -4.91 14.72
CA LYS A 7 -1.18 -4.74 13.60
C LYS A 7 0.17 -4.40 14.20
N SER A 8 1.12 -5.32 14.07
CA SER A 8 2.50 -5.12 14.53
C SER A 8 3.49 -5.47 13.41
N HIS A 9 4.65 -4.81 13.43
CA HIS A 9 5.75 -5.14 12.56
C HIS A 9 6.66 -6.12 13.26
N VAL A 10 6.94 -7.26 12.62
CA VAL A 10 7.94 -8.21 13.08
C VAL A 10 9.31 -7.69 12.66
N GLY A 11 10.14 -7.33 13.64
CA GLY A 11 11.51 -6.87 13.42
C GLY A 11 12.47 -8.02 13.16
N ASN A 12 13.76 -7.71 13.10
CA ASN A 12 14.82 -8.71 12.92
C ASN A 12 14.96 -9.70 14.09
N ASP A 13 14.33 -9.40 15.23
CA ASP A 13 14.24 -10.23 16.41
C ASP A 13 13.13 -11.29 16.33
N GLY A 14 12.24 -11.20 15.35
CA GLY A 14 11.17 -12.17 15.14
C GLY A 14 10.02 -12.08 16.16
N MET A 15 9.96 -11.03 16.98
CA MET A 15 8.99 -10.94 18.08
C MET A 15 7.78 -10.05 17.76
N VAL A 16 6.62 -10.41 18.31
CA VAL A 16 5.40 -9.61 18.31
C VAL A 16 4.98 -9.35 19.75
N HIS A 17 4.99 -8.08 20.17
CA HIS A 17 4.52 -7.67 21.48
C HIS A 17 3.00 -7.44 21.48
N ILE A 18 2.30 -8.14 22.38
CA ILE A 18 0.85 -7.99 22.59
C ILE A 18 0.65 -7.38 23.98
N TYR A 19 0.04 -6.19 24.05
CA TYR A 19 -0.27 -5.52 25.30
C TYR A 19 -1.75 -5.71 25.65
N LEU A 20 -2.03 -6.19 26.86
CA LEU A 20 -3.37 -6.42 27.39
C LEU A 20 -3.69 -5.37 28.48
N PRO A 21 -4.25 -4.19 28.11
CA PRO A 21 -4.41 -3.08 29.04
C PRO A 21 -5.43 -3.33 30.16
N GLU A 22 -6.45 -4.14 29.91
CA GLU A 22 -7.61 -4.31 30.80
C GLU A 22 -7.43 -5.44 31.83
N ILE A 23 -6.42 -6.29 31.66
CA ILE A 23 -6.21 -7.49 32.48
C ILE A 23 -4.93 -7.32 33.28
N LYS A 24 -4.99 -7.60 34.59
CA LYS A 24 -3.84 -7.58 35.50
C LYS A 24 -3.96 -8.73 36.47
N ASP A 25 -2.83 -9.34 36.81
CA ASP A 25 -2.71 -10.37 37.84
C ASP A 25 -3.73 -11.51 37.69
N THR A 26 -3.77 -12.11 36.49
CA THR A 26 -4.69 -13.20 36.16
C THR A 26 -4.07 -14.08 35.07
N ASP A 27 -4.24 -15.39 35.20
CA ASP A 27 -3.83 -16.35 34.18
C ASP A 27 -4.74 -16.28 32.94
N VAL A 28 -4.14 -16.28 31.75
CA VAL A 28 -4.87 -16.13 30.49
C VAL A 28 -4.39 -17.15 29.47
N GLU A 29 -5.32 -17.87 28.86
CA GLU A 29 -5.05 -18.74 27.71
C GLU A 29 -5.28 -17.94 26.42
N LEU A 30 -4.27 -17.91 25.55
CA LEU A 30 -4.26 -17.10 24.32
C LEU A 30 -4.10 -17.99 23.08
N ILE A 31 -4.99 -17.81 22.11
CA ILE A 31 -4.90 -18.42 20.78
C ILE A 31 -4.58 -17.31 19.78
N ILE A 32 -3.42 -17.41 19.12
CA ILE A 32 -2.93 -16.40 18.18
C ILE A 32 -3.03 -16.95 16.75
N ILE A 33 -3.73 -16.21 15.88
CA ILE A 33 -3.80 -16.47 14.44
C ILE A 33 -3.22 -15.25 13.74
N TYR A 34 -2.19 -15.43 12.91
CA TYR A 34 -1.55 -14.34 12.18
C TYR A 34 -1.52 -14.61 10.68
N GLN A 35 -1.56 -13.52 9.90
CA GLN A 35 -1.41 -13.55 8.46
C GLN A 35 -0.37 -12.50 8.06
N PRO A 36 0.72 -12.88 7.37
CA PRO A 36 1.67 -11.91 6.83
C PRO A 36 0.95 -10.96 5.88
N VAL A 37 0.98 -9.67 6.19
CA VAL A 37 0.44 -8.64 5.30
C VAL A 37 1.52 -8.33 4.28
N GLN A 38 1.41 -8.91 3.08
CA GLN A 38 2.26 -8.49 1.97
C GLN A 38 1.95 -7.01 1.70
N LYS A 39 2.93 -6.14 1.92
CA LYS A 39 2.85 -4.80 1.32
C LYS A 39 2.77 -5.04 -0.18
N LEU A 40 1.64 -4.69 -0.79
CA LEU A 40 1.58 -4.48 -2.23
C LEU A 40 2.76 -3.56 -2.53
N LYS A 41 3.82 -4.11 -3.14
CA LYS A 41 4.91 -3.29 -3.66
C LYS A 41 4.19 -2.25 -4.51
N LYS A 42 4.42 -0.95 -4.24
CA LYS A 42 3.91 0.11 -5.11
C LYS A 42 4.17 -0.36 -6.53
N ARG A 43 3.14 -0.38 -7.39
CA ARG A 43 3.26 -0.84 -8.78
C ARG A 43 4.42 -0.04 -9.40
N GLN A 44 5.59 -0.66 -9.47
CA GLN A 44 6.74 -0.10 -10.15
C GLN A 44 6.62 -0.59 -11.58
N TRP A 45 6.81 0.33 -12.52
CA TRP A 45 6.98 -0.04 -13.91
C TRP A 45 8.10 -1.07 -14.01
N SER A 46 7.90 -2.11 -14.82
CA SER A 46 8.93 -3.13 -14.99
C SER A 46 10.18 -2.52 -15.65
N ALA A 47 11.34 -3.14 -15.43
CA ALA A 47 12.58 -2.68 -16.04
C ALA A 47 12.48 -2.71 -17.58
N GLU A 48 11.79 -3.71 -18.12
CA GLU A 48 11.52 -3.86 -19.55
C GLU A 48 10.65 -2.70 -20.06
N PHE A 49 9.62 -2.28 -19.32
CA PHE A 49 8.82 -1.13 -19.72
C PHE A 49 9.67 0.15 -19.80
N LEU A 50 10.51 0.39 -18.78
CA LEU A 50 11.39 1.56 -18.74
C LEU A 50 12.49 1.51 -19.81
N SER A 51 12.92 0.32 -20.24
CA SER A 51 13.91 0.17 -21.32
C SER A 51 13.42 0.70 -22.66
N THR A 52 12.09 0.78 -22.85
CA THR A 52 11.46 1.32 -24.08
C THR A 52 11.51 2.85 -24.15
N TYR A 53 11.99 3.55 -23.12
CA TYR A 53 12.15 5.00 -23.14
C TYR A 53 13.05 5.42 -24.30
N GLY A 54 12.59 6.37 -25.14
CA GLY A 54 13.33 6.84 -26.30
C GLY A 54 13.42 5.83 -27.46
N SER A 55 12.72 4.70 -27.40
CA SER A 55 12.67 3.71 -28.49
C SER A 55 11.73 4.10 -29.64
N TRP A 56 11.15 5.29 -29.61
CA TRP A 56 10.30 5.78 -30.70
C TRP A 56 11.17 6.09 -31.92
N GLN A 57 10.92 5.36 -33.02
CA GLN A 57 11.62 5.50 -34.31
C GLN A 57 10.67 6.02 -35.41
N GLY A 58 9.46 6.43 -35.05
CA GLY A 58 8.48 6.99 -35.99
C GLY A 58 8.70 8.48 -36.24
N GLU A 59 7.64 9.15 -36.69
CA GLU A 59 7.64 10.61 -36.94
C GLU A 59 8.02 11.43 -35.70
N PRO A 60 8.59 12.64 -35.85
CA PRO A 60 8.84 13.53 -34.73
C PRO A 60 7.61 13.70 -33.83
N LEU A 61 7.80 13.63 -32.52
CA LEU A 61 6.73 13.84 -31.56
C LEU A 61 6.31 15.32 -31.59
N GLU A 62 5.17 15.60 -32.22
CA GLU A 62 4.58 16.92 -32.25
C GLU A 62 3.60 17.10 -31.09
N ARG A 63 3.68 18.24 -30.42
CA ARG A 63 2.74 18.60 -29.35
C ARG A 63 1.43 19.06 -30.00
N ALA A 64 0.35 18.32 -29.75
CA ALA A 64 -0.99 18.75 -30.14
C ALA A 64 -1.37 20.11 -29.48
N PRO A 65 -2.19 20.93 -30.15
CA PRO A 65 -2.71 22.16 -29.55
C PRO A 65 -3.45 21.84 -28.25
N GLN A 66 -3.18 22.63 -27.21
CA GLN A 66 -3.89 22.52 -25.94
C GLN A 66 -5.30 23.11 -26.13
N GLU A 67 -6.34 22.32 -25.85
CA GLU A 67 -7.73 22.79 -25.89
C GLU A 67 -8.03 23.74 -24.72
N GLU A 68 -9.01 24.62 -24.92
CA GLU A 68 -9.57 25.44 -23.84
C GLU A 68 -10.23 24.54 -22.78
N PRO A 69 -10.15 24.91 -21.49
CA PRO A 69 -10.79 24.15 -20.43
C PRO A 69 -12.32 24.13 -20.63
N THR A 70 -12.91 22.95 -20.52
CA THR A 70 -14.37 22.80 -20.53
C THR A 70 -14.99 23.56 -19.35
N GLU A 71 -16.07 24.30 -19.61
CA GLU A 71 -16.87 24.92 -18.55
C GLU A 71 -17.40 23.82 -17.62
N LYS A 72 -17.16 23.99 -16.31
CA LYS A 72 -17.75 23.11 -15.29
C LYS A 72 -19.13 23.66 -14.94
N GLU A 73 -20.15 22.80 -14.91
CA GLU A 73 -21.44 23.15 -14.30
C GLU A 73 -21.21 23.62 -12.85
N GLN A 74 -21.59 24.86 -12.56
CA GLN A 74 -21.63 25.38 -11.20
C GLN A 74 -22.88 24.81 -10.53
N PHE A 75 -22.69 23.84 -9.64
CA PHE A 75 -23.75 23.42 -8.73
C PHE A 75 -23.89 24.49 -7.64
N PHE A 76 -25.02 25.20 -7.63
CA PHE A 76 -25.46 26.11 -6.56
C PHE A 76 -26.18 25.34 -5.46
#